data_AF-A0A0F3H0P6-F1
#
_entry.id   AF-A0A0F3H0P6-F1
#
_cell.length_a   1.000
_cell.length_b   1.000
_cell.length_c   1.000
_cell.angle_alpha   90.00
_cell.angle_beta   90.00
_cell.angle_gamma   90.00
#
_symmetry.space_group_name_H-M   'P 1'
#
loop_
_entity.id
_entity.type
_entity.pdbx_description
1 polymer ?
#
loop_
_entity_poly.entity_id
_entity_poly.type
_entity_poly.pdbx_seq_one_letter_code
_entity_poly.pdbx_strand_id
1 'polypeptide(L)'
;MPDIYRNAFLNRFSDRTGLERSTFLGMYAPQIVRELLKDENLLLPKLTWLLGLPGSGKTSFLRLLCIDIVSEVFKQKKTDDEVFKVLKESGIVDNNNKIIYIGIYIPIDDIYSEAENITLDSKYKDQLFYTIFNLRVAKQLIKALKTVYDQNDSIEIQKIPPDRIPPAIFSETLDADLFLKKVQTQEELISKLLNSFPGSPISAELEFHIRFASFDLLNAQKEYHNINFILMIDDAHELYDGQLKKLSDALSKREWFFPRWIALRKHIFPLETLLEPYRITTDQRESSVIDIDKDILKNNEAKLFKPFIERIYRVIWGIMVKY
;
A
#
# COMPACT_ATOMS: atom_id res chain seq x y z
N MET A 1 19.95 -7.65 32.14
CA MET A 1 18.52 -7.25 32.29
C MET A 1 18.00 -6.96 30.89
N PRO A 2 16.82 -7.43 30.49
CA PRO A 2 16.44 -7.45 29.08
C PRO A 2 16.12 -6.04 28.61
N ASP A 3 16.75 -5.64 27.51
CA ASP A 3 16.53 -4.36 26.83
C ASP A 3 15.18 -4.37 26.13
N ILE A 4 14.26 -3.64 26.74
CA ILE A 4 12.83 -3.61 26.46
C ILE A 4 12.51 -2.39 25.56
N TYR A 5 11.97 -2.69 24.37
CA TYR A 5 11.30 -1.84 23.35
C TYR A 5 12.15 -0.90 22.46
N ARG A 6 12.25 -1.26 21.16
CA ARG A 6 12.62 -0.37 20.03
C ARG A 6 11.38 -0.18 19.15
N ASN A 7 11.16 1.03 18.62
CA ASN A 7 9.99 1.38 17.77
C ASN A 7 10.39 1.56 16.31
N ALA A 8 9.59 0.99 15.41
CA ALA A 8 9.81 1.01 13.96
C ALA A 8 9.40 2.33 13.31
N PHE A 9 8.37 3.01 13.84
CA PHE A 9 7.73 4.19 13.26
C PHE A 9 8.67 5.41 13.11
N LEU A 10 9.83 5.42 13.79
CA LEU A 10 10.75 6.56 13.87
C LEU A 10 12.15 6.29 13.31
N ASN A 11 12.42 5.11 12.79
CA ASN A 11 13.75 4.78 12.27
C ASN A 11 13.73 4.74 10.74
N ARG A 12 14.56 5.54 10.07
CA ARG A 12 14.87 5.36 8.62
C ARG A 12 15.35 3.95 8.27
N PHE A 13 15.75 3.17 9.27
CA PHE A 13 16.00 1.74 9.13
C PHE A 13 14.71 0.98 8.76
N SER A 14 13.55 1.23 9.38
CA SER A 14 12.29 0.54 9.03
C SER A 14 11.89 0.71 7.56
N ASP A 15 12.37 1.77 6.90
CA ASP A 15 12.11 2.09 5.51
C ASP A 15 13.11 1.40 4.55
N ARG A 16 14.17 0.77 5.08
CA ARG A 16 15.08 -0.05 4.26
C ARG A 16 14.32 -1.28 3.76
N THR A 17 14.12 -1.34 2.45
CA THR A 17 13.92 -2.59 1.71
C THR A 17 15.11 -3.50 2.01
N GLY A 18 14.95 -4.45 2.94
CA GLY A 18 16.02 -5.34 3.38
C GLY A 18 16.14 -5.56 4.89
N LEU A 19 15.33 -4.91 5.74
CA LEU A 19 15.24 -5.34 7.13
C LEU A 19 14.64 -6.75 7.21
N GLU A 20 15.28 -7.60 8.01
CA GLU A 20 14.78 -8.93 8.30
C GLU A 20 13.41 -8.82 8.97
N ARG A 21 12.42 -9.56 8.45
CA ARG A 21 10.99 -9.44 8.83
C ARG A 21 10.77 -9.60 10.34
N SER A 22 11.53 -10.49 10.96
CA SER A 22 11.59 -10.72 12.41
C SER A 22 12.01 -9.48 13.20
N THR A 23 13.00 -8.74 12.70
CA THR A 23 13.47 -7.49 13.31
C THR A 23 12.46 -6.37 13.14
N PHE A 24 11.79 -6.29 11.98
CA PHE A 24 10.70 -5.33 11.75
C PHE A 24 9.50 -5.58 12.67
N LEU A 25 9.10 -6.84 12.86
CA LEU A 25 8.03 -7.22 13.80
C LEU A 25 8.35 -6.91 15.25
N GLY A 26 9.59 -7.18 15.68
CA GLY A 26 10.07 -6.83 17.03
C GLY A 26 10.08 -5.33 17.32
N MET A 27 9.83 -4.49 16.31
CA MET A 27 9.74 -3.04 16.43
C MET A 27 8.29 -2.51 16.57
N TYR A 28 7.27 -3.36 16.43
CA TYR A 28 5.89 -3.00 16.70
C TYR A 28 5.55 -3.27 18.17
N ALA A 29 5.12 -2.24 18.90
CA ALA A 29 4.46 -2.46 20.17
C ALA A 29 3.03 -2.96 19.87
N PRO A 30 2.62 -4.14 20.37
CA PRO A 30 1.27 -4.69 20.11
C PRO A 30 0.14 -3.73 20.48
N GLN A 31 0.35 -2.88 21.50
CA GLN A 31 -0.61 -1.84 21.89
C GLN A 31 -0.83 -0.78 20.80
N ILE A 32 0.20 -0.44 20.02
CA ILE A 32 0.08 0.51 18.91
C ILE A 32 -0.71 -0.14 17.76
N VAL A 33 -0.41 -1.39 17.45
CA VAL A 33 -1.16 -2.17 16.45
C VAL A 33 -2.64 -2.27 16.85
N ARG A 34 -2.90 -2.47 18.14
CA ARG A 34 -4.25 -2.55 18.71
C ARG A 34 -5.01 -1.24 18.57
N GLU A 35 -4.43 -0.10 18.94
CA GLU A 35 -5.10 1.19 18.79
C GLU A 35 -5.28 1.59 17.33
N LEU A 36 -4.31 1.27 16.45
CA LEU A 36 -4.42 1.57 15.03
C LEU A 36 -5.52 0.76 14.33
N LEU A 37 -5.74 -0.49 14.74
CA LEU A 37 -6.76 -1.38 14.15
C LEU A 37 -8.09 -1.41 14.92
N LYS A 38 -8.22 -0.58 15.96
CA LYS A 38 -9.44 -0.47 16.77
C LYS A 38 -10.60 0.15 16.00
N ASP A 39 -10.31 1.00 15.02
CA ASP A 39 -11.33 1.57 14.15
C ASP A 39 -11.71 0.56 13.07
N GLU A 40 -12.79 -0.20 13.31
CA GLU A 40 -13.37 -1.14 12.34
C GLU A 40 -13.69 -0.46 10.99
N ASN A 41 -13.87 0.87 10.98
CA ASN A 41 -14.10 1.59 9.74
C ASN A 41 -12.91 1.56 8.77
N LEU A 42 -11.70 1.28 9.25
CA LEU A 42 -10.50 1.19 8.39
C LEU A 42 -10.59 0.06 7.37
N LEU A 43 -11.30 -1.02 7.70
CA LEU A 43 -11.49 -2.19 6.86
C LEU A 43 -12.78 -2.11 6.02
N LEU A 44 -13.54 -1.01 6.12
CA LEU A 44 -14.67 -0.77 5.23
C LEU A 44 -14.21 -0.38 3.83
N PRO A 45 -14.99 -0.69 2.77
CA PRO A 45 -14.65 -0.37 1.39
C PRO A 45 -14.81 1.12 1.07
N LYS A 46 -14.11 1.98 1.80
CA LYS A 46 -14.06 3.45 1.64
C LYS A 46 -12.64 3.93 1.37
N LEU A 47 -12.50 5.18 0.91
CA LEU A 47 -11.20 5.81 0.77
C LEU A 47 -10.75 6.43 2.10
N THR A 48 -9.53 6.13 2.54
CA THR A 48 -8.94 6.72 3.75
C THR A 48 -7.65 7.44 3.39
N TRP A 49 -7.57 8.72 3.75
CA TRP A 49 -6.36 9.53 3.66
C TRP A 49 -5.62 9.48 4.99
N LEU A 50 -4.37 9.01 4.95
CA LEU A 50 -3.47 8.93 6.08
C LEU A 50 -2.48 10.09 6.00
N LEU A 51 -2.70 11.11 6.81
CA LEU A 51 -1.86 12.30 6.87
C LEU A 51 -0.92 12.22 8.06
N GLY A 52 0.34 12.61 7.85
CA GLY A 52 1.27 12.75 8.96
C GLY A 52 2.58 13.40 8.54
N LEU A 53 3.30 13.97 9.50
CA LEU A 53 4.62 14.56 9.27
C LEU A 53 5.65 13.51 8.79
N PRO A 54 6.77 13.94 8.20
CA PRO A 54 7.90 13.03 7.94
C PRO A 54 8.32 12.31 9.23
N GLY A 55 8.45 10.98 9.17
CA GLY A 55 8.74 10.16 10.35
C GLY A 55 7.56 9.89 11.28
N SER A 56 6.32 10.20 10.88
CA SER A 56 5.10 9.87 11.65
C SER A 56 4.74 8.37 11.63
N GLY A 57 5.52 7.53 10.93
CA GLY A 57 5.28 6.10 10.86
C GLY A 57 4.22 5.61 9.87
N LYS A 58 3.78 6.44 8.90
CA LYS A 58 2.81 6.06 7.85
C LYS A 58 3.20 4.77 7.13
N THR A 59 4.41 4.72 6.59
CA THR A 59 4.95 3.56 5.88
C THR A 59 4.97 2.31 6.75
N SER A 60 5.41 2.43 8.00
CA SER A 60 5.38 1.31 8.95
C SER A 60 3.95 0.82 9.19
N PHE A 61 2.99 1.73 9.39
CA PHE A 61 1.58 1.37 9.55
C PHE A 61 1.04 0.61 8.33
N LEU A 62 1.27 1.11 7.11
CA LEU A 62 0.86 0.41 5.89
C LEU A 62 1.51 -0.97 5.80
N ARG A 63 2.81 -1.05 6.06
CA ARG A 63 3.58 -2.29 5.96
C ARG A 63 3.16 -3.37 6.94
N LEU A 64 2.52 -3.02 8.06
CA LEU A 64 1.99 -4.00 9.03
C LEU A 64 1.02 -4.99 8.38
N LEU A 65 0.21 -4.52 7.41
CA LEU A 65 -0.80 -5.33 6.72
C LEU A 65 -0.30 -5.98 5.44
N CYS A 66 0.96 -5.74 5.07
CA CYS A 66 1.57 -6.43 3.96
C CYS A 66 1.71 -7.92 4.26
N ILE A 67 1.50 -8.74 3.24
CA ILE A 67 1.46 -10.19 3.38
C ILE A 67 2.75 -10.78 3.97
N ASP A 68 3.91 -10.19 3.68
CA ASP A 68 5.19 -10.66 4.20
C ASP A 68 5.30 -10.48 5.72
N ILE A 69 4.67 -9.45 6.27
CA ILE A 69 4.62 -9.19 7.71
C ILE A 69 3.55 -10.07 8.36
N VAL A 70 2.35 -10.13 7.80
CA VAL A 70 1.26 -10.99 8.28
C VAL A 70 1.70 -12.46 8.31
N SER A 71 2.30 -12.96 7.23
CA SER A 71 2.79 -14.33 7.17
C SER A 71 3.94 -14.63 8.14
N GLU A 72 4.76 -13.62 8.47
CA GLU A 72 5.82 -13.78 9.48
C GLU A 72 5.24 -13.86 10.90
N VAL A 73 4.26 -13.01 11.25
CA VAL A 73 3.48 -13.15 12.50
C VAL A 73 2.87 -14.55 12.57
N PHE A 74 2.40 -15.06 11.43
CA PHE A 74 1.82 -16.40 11.35
C PHE A 74 2.82 -17.53 11.62
N LYS A 75 4.06 -17.40 11.16
CA LYS A 75 5.12 -18.39 11.42
C LYS A 75 5.58 -18.35 12.87
N GLN A 76 5.54 -17.18 13.50
CA GLN A 76 5.97 -16.96 14.87
C GLN A 76 4.88 -17.22 15.92
N LYS A 77 3.69 -17.71 15.51
CA LYS A 77 2.56 -18.06 16.39
C LYS A 77 2.99 -18.97 17.54
N LYS A 78 3.42 -18.35 18.63
CA LYS A 78 3.41 -18.93 19.96
C LYS A 78 2.10 -18.50 20.62
N THR A 79 1.63 -19.29 21.57
CA THR A 79 0.32 -19.17 22.23
C THR A 79 0.05 -17.78 22.86
N ASP A 80 1.09 -16.94 23.01
CA ASP A 80 1.04 -15.60 23.60
C ASP A 80 1.58 -14.46 22.70
N ASP A 81 1.58 -14.61 21.38
CA ASP A 81 1.92 -13.48 20.49
C ASP A 81 0.77 -12.44 20.49
N GLU A 82 0.98 -11.35 21.22
CA GLU A 82 0.04 -10.23 21.33
C GLU A 82 -0.26 -9.56 19.97
N VAL A 83 0.67 -9.56 19.01
CA VAL A 83 0.42 -9.03 17.67
C VAL A 83 -0.56 -9.94 16.93
N PHE A 84 -0.37 -11.26 17.01
CA PHE A 84 -1.30 -12.21 16.40
C PHE A 84 -2.72 -12.10 16.99
N LYS A 85 -2.84 -11.92 18.32
CA LYS A 85 -4.13 -11.68 18.98
C LYS A 85 -4.82 -10.43 18.41
N VAL A 86 -4.08 -9.33 18.24
CA VAL A 86 -4.64 -8.10 17.66
C VAL A 86 -5.09 -8.29 16.20
N LEU A 87 -4.33 -9.01 15.38
CA LEU A 87 -4.73 -9.30 14.00
C LEU A 87 -6.02 -10.15 13.94
N LYS A 88 -6.22 -11.03 14.93
CA LYS A 88 -7.46 -11.82 15.06
C LYS A 88 -8.64 -10.99 15.54
N GLU A 89 -8.43 -10.17 16.57
CA GLU A 89 -9.45 -9.27 17.12
C GLU A 89 -9.93 -8.23 16.08
N SER A 90 -9.04 -7.78 15.21
CA SER A 90 -9.36 -6.83 14.13
C SER A 90 -9.96 -7.47 12.87
N GLY A 91 -10.15 -8.79 12.85
CA GLY A 91 -10.74 -9.51 11.72
C GLY A 91 -9.84 -9.66 10.49
N ILE A 92 -8.55 -9.27 10.58
CA ILE A 92 -7.55 -9.56 9.54
C ILE A 92 -7.33 -11.07 9.40
N VAL A 93 -7.49 -11.78 10.52
CA VAL A 93 -7.39 -13.24 10.63
C VAL A 93 -8.67 -13.78 11.25
N ASP A 94 -9.20 -14.89 10.72
CA ASP A 94 -10.40 -15.50 11.27
C ASP A 94 -10.13 -16.43 12.48
N ASN A 95 -11.20 -17.01 13.01
CA ASN A 95 -11.13 -17.95 14.12
C ASN A 95 -10.39 -19.24 13.81
N ASN A 96 -10.35 -19.64 12.53
CA ASN A 96 -9.67 -20.83 12.01
C ASN A 96 -8.23 -20.54 11.61
N ASN A 97 -7.69 -19.37 11.97
CA ASN A 97 -6.34 -18.94 11.62
C ASN A 97 -6.09 -18.81 10.11
N LYS A 98 -7.12 -18.45 9.33
CA LYS A 98 -7.01 -18.10 7.91
C LYS A 98 -6.89 -16.57 7.77
N ILE A 99 -6.03 -16.13 6.85
CA ILE A 99 -5.89 -14.71 6.50
C ILE A 99 -7.14 -14.27 5.71
N ILE A 100 -7.81 -13.22 6.17
CA ILE A 100 -9.02 -12.65 5.57
C ILE A 100 -8.74 -11.34 4.84
N TYR A 101 -7.80 -10.52 5.35
CA TYR A 101 -7.39 -9.26 4.72
C TYR A 101 -5.90 -9.26 4.38
N ILE A 102 -5.57 -8.71 3.20
CA ILE A 102 -4.19 -8.54 2.74
C ILE A 102 -3.96 -7.15 2.17
N GLY A 103 -2.91 -6.49 2.65
CA GLY A 103 -2.43 -5.24 2.09
C GLY A 103 -1.73 -5.42 0.74
N ILE A 104 -2.22 -4.73 -0.28
CA ILE A 104 -1.57 -4.52 -1.57
C ILE A 104 -0.86 -3.16 -1.51
N TYR A 105 0.42 -3.20 -1.17
CA TYR A 105 1.24 -2.02 -0.93
C TYR A 105 1.93 -1.51 -2.19
N ILE A 106 1.63 -0.27 -2.55
CA ILE A 106 2.15 0.43 -3.72
C ILE A 106 2.93 1.66 -3.25
N PRO A 107 4.27 1.59 -3.17
CA PRO A 107 5.08 2.79 -2.97
C PRO A 107 5.05 3.60 -4.26
N ILE A 108 4.80 4.90 -4.14
CA ILE A 108 5.10 5.85 -5.20
C ILE A 108 6.58 6.21 -5.10
N ASP A 109 7.29 6.08 -6.22
CA ASP A 109 8.71 6.42 -6.33
C ASP A 109 8.97 7.22 -7.62
N ASP A 110 10.25 7.48 -7.88
CA ASP A 110 10.71 8.33 -8.97
C ASP A 110 10.23 7.87 -10.37
N ILE A 111 9.85 6.61 -10.57
CA ILE A 111 9.39 6.15 -11.89
C ILE A 111 8.15 6.93 -12.37
N TYR A 112 7.30 7.35 -11.42
CA TYR A 112 6.07 8.07 -11.73
C TYR A 112 6.35 9.49 -12.18
N SER A 113 7.38 10.12 -11.59
CA SER A 113 7.81 11.45 -11.96
C SER A 113 8.62 11.43 -13.27
N GLU A 114 9.45 10.41 -13.49
CA GLU A 114 10.13 10.15 -14.76
C GLU A 114 9.14 9.95 -15.92
N ALA A 115 8.08 9.15 -15.70
CA ALA A 115 7.03 8.92 -16.68
C ALA A 115 6.27 10.20 -17.06
N GLU A 116 6.15 11.18 -16.16
CA GLU A 116 5.56 12.49 -16.48
C GLU A 116 6.53 13.37 -17.29
N ASN A 117 7.83 13.23 -17.06
CA ASN A 117 8.87 14.08 -17.64
C ASN A 117 9.35 13.63 -19.04
N ILE A 118 8.96 12.43 -19.49
CA ILE A 118 9.32 11.93 -20.82
C ILE A 118 8.74 12.82 -21.94
N THR A 119 9.44 12.90 -23.08
CA THR A 119 8.99 13.65 -24.27
C THR A 119 7.97 12.83 -25.07
N LEU A 120 6.76 12.67 -24.53
CA LEU A 120 5.60 12.06 -25.18
C LEU A 120 4.40 13.02 -25.14
N ASP A 121 3.42 12.82 -26.02
CA ASP A 121 2.16 13.56 -25.94
C ASP A 121 1.46 13.27 -24.60
N SER A 122 0.70 14.24 -24.09
CA SER A 122 0.00 14.15 -22.80
C SER A 122 -0.86 12.88 -22.66
N LYS A 123 -1.51 12.46 -23.76
CA LYS A 123 -2.30 11.23 -23.79
C LYS A 123 -1.46 9.98 -23.46
N TYR A 124 -0.24 9.88 -24.00
CA TYR A 124 0.64 8.73 -23.76
C TYR A 124 1.25 8.78 -22.36
N LYS A 125 1.47 9.96 -21.78
CA LYS A 125 1.88 10.11 -20.37
C LYS A 125 0.82 9.57 -19.42
N ASP A 126 -0.44 9.93 -19.65
CA ASP A 126 -1.56 9.42 -18.87
C ASP A 126 -1.69 7.91 -18.98
N GLN A 127 -1.57 7.39 -20.20
CA GLN A 127 -1.60 5.95 -20.42
C GLN A 127 -0.43 5.23 -19.74
N LEU A 128 0.78 5.82 -19.79
CA LEU A 128 1.95 5.28 -19.11
C LEU A 128 1.77 5.25 -17.59
N PHE A 129 1.19 6.31 -17.02
CA PHE A 129 0.84 6.36 -15.60
C PHE A 129 -0.12 5.22 -15.21
N TYR A 130 -1.19 5.02 -15.98
CA TYR A 130 -2.12 3.90 -15.77
C TYR A 130 -1.43 2.54 -15.93
N THR A 131 -0.54 2.40 -16.93
CA THR A 131 0.20 1.16 -17.16
C THR A 131 1.08 0.83 -15.96
N ILE A 132 1.96 1.75 -15.54
CA ILE A 132 2.87 1.56 -14.41
C ILE A 132 2.10 1.18 -13.15
N PHE A 133 1.05 1.93 -12.82
CA PHE A 133 0.26 1.67 -11.62
C PHE A 133 -0.41 0.29 -11.68
N ASN A 134 -1.03 -0.06 -12.80
CA ASN A 134 -1.69 -1.36 -12.97
C ASN A 134 -0.71 -2.54 -12.81
N LEU A 135 0.47 -2.44 -13.42
CA LEU A 135 1.50 -3.49 -13.34
C LEU A 135 2.03 -3.65 -11.92
N ARG A 136 2.24 -2.56 -11.18
CA ARG A 136 2.66 -2.62 -9.77
C ARG A 136 1.62 -3.30 -8.88
N VAL A 137 0.34 -2.96 -9.05
CA VAL A 137 -0.75 -3.63 -8.33
C VAL A 137 -0.81 -5.11 -8.67
N ALA A 138 -0.74 -5.46 -9.96
CA ALA A 138 -0.74 -6.85 -10.43
C ALA A 138 0.42 -7.65 -9.81
N LYS A 139 1.63 -7.10 -9.80
CA LYS A 139 2.82 -7.74 -9.22
C LYS A 139 2.70 -7.98 -7.71
N GLN A 140 2.18 -7.00 -6.96
CA GLN A 140 1.97 -7.13 -5.52
C GLN A 140 0.85 -8.11 -5.18
N LEU A 141 -0.21 -8.14 -5.98
CA LEU A 141 -1.28 -9.12 -5.89
C LEU A 141 -0.75 -10.55 -6.07
N ILE A 142 0.04 -10.82 -7.11
CA ILE A 142 0.62 -12.16 -7.34
C ILE A 142 1.51 -12.55 -6.15
N LYS A 143 2.36 -11.64 -5.68
CA LYS A 143 3.21 -11.87 -4.51
C LYS A 143 2.38 -12.23 -3.27
N ALA A 144 1.26 -11.53 -3.05
CA ALA A 144 0.35 -11.83 -1.97
C ALA A 144 -0.28 -13.22 -2.10
N LEU A 145 -0.85 -13.54 -3.26
CA LEU A 145 -1.48 -14.83 -3.50
C LEU A 145 -0.48 -15.98 -3.32
N LYS A 146 0.71 -15.88 -3.91
CA LYS A 146 1.80 -16.87 -3.76
C LYS A 146 2.31 -17.05 -2.31
N THR A 147 2.03 -16.10 -1.44
CA THR A 147 2.43 -16.20 -0.02
C THR A 147 1.31 -16.81 0.83
N VAL A 148 0.05 -16.66 0.40
CA VAL A 148 -1.11 -17.27 1.05
C VAL A 148 -1.27 -18.73 0.67
N TYR A 149 -1.15 -19.01 -0.62
CA TYR A 149 -1.17 -20.35 -1.17
C TYR A 149 0.23 -20.96 -1.05
N ASP A 150 0.32 -22.26 -0.78
CA ASP A 150 1.61 -22.93 -0.70
C ASP A 150 2.25 -22.99 -2.09
N GLN A 151 3.58 -23.09 -2.15
CA GLN A 151 4.34 -23.10 -3.42
C GLN A 151 3.95 -24.23 -4.39
N ASN A 152 3.20 -25.23 -3.91
CA ASN A 152 2.75 -26.37 -4.68
C ASN A 152 1.32 -26.22 -5.23
N ASP A 153 0.59 -25.17 -4.84
CA ASP A 153 -0.77 -24.93 -5.32
C ASP A 153 -0.73 -24.22 -6.68
N SER A 154 -1.52 -24.70 -7.64
CA SER A 154 -1.75 -23.97 -8.88
C SER A 154 -2.61 -22.73 -8.57
N ILE A 155 -2.02 -21.54 -8.73
CA ILE A 155 -2.73 -20.28 -8.49
C ILE A 155 -3.23 -19.75 -9.82
N GLU A 156 -4.54 -19.67 -9.95
CA GLU A 156 -5.20 -19.12 -11.13
C GLU A 156 -5.55 -17.64 -10.90
N ILE A 157 -5.08 -16.77 -11.80
CA ILE A 157 -5.42 -15.34 -11.82
C ILE A 157 -6.62 -15.15 -12.74
N GLN A 158 -7.73 -14.69 -12.19
CA GLN A 158 -8.97 -14.48 -12.94
C GLN A 158 -8.88 -13.27 -13.86
N LYS A 159 -9.45 -13.40 -15.05
CA LYS A 159 -9.63 -12.28 -15.98
C LYS A 159 -10.56 -11.21 -15.43
N ILE A 160 -10.38 -9.99 -15.93
CA ILE A 160 -11.36 -8.91 -15.78
C ILE A 160 -12.50 -9.12 -16.80
N PRO A 161 -13.76 -8.89 -16.42
CA PRO A 161 -14.90 -8.98 -17.33
C PRO A 161 -14.75 -8.09 -18.59
N PRO A 162 -15.10 -8.57 -19.81
CA PRO A 162 -14.91 -7.82 -21.06
C PRO A 162 -15.66 -6.49 -21.14
N ASP A 163 -16.81 -6.36 -20.47
CA ASP A 163 -17.60 -5.12 -20.38
C ASP A 163 -16.85 -4.00 -19.65
N ARG A 164 -15.83 -4.36 -18.86
CA ARG A 164 -14.92 -3.42 -18.21
C ARG A 164 -13.76 -3.01 -19.13
N ILE A 165 -13.63 -3.53 -20.35
CA ILE A 165 -12.58 -3.16 -21.32
C ILE A 165 -11.17 -3.28 -20.68
N PRO A 166 -10.75 -4.51 -20.32
CA PRO A 166 -9.44 -4.71 -19.72
C PRO A 166 -8.31 -4.60 -20.76
N PRO A 167 -7.09 -4.24 -20.31
CA PRO A 167 -5.87 -4.55 -21.05
C PRO A 167 -5.79 -6.04 -21.40
N ALA A 168 -5.14 -6.38 -22.51
CA ALA A 168 -4.94 -7.74 -23.00
C ALA A 168 -4.32 -8.63 -21.93
N ILE A 169 -3.34 -8.13 -21.18
CA ILE A 169 -2.72 -8.86 -20.06
C ILE A 169 -3.73 -9.30 -18.97
N PHE A 170 -4.84 -8.58 -18.79
CA PHE A 170 -5.88 -8.88 -17.79
C PHE A 170 -7.16 -9.47 -18.40
N SER A 171 -7.16 -9.76 -19.71
CA SER A 171 -8.35 -10.22 -20.45
C SER A 171 -8.56 -11.74 -20.41
N GLU A 172 -7.55 -12.48 -19.97
CA GLU A 172 -7.54 -13.94 -19.93
C GLU A 172 -7.26 -14.44 -18.51
N THR A 173 -7.86 -15.58 -18.18
CA THR A 173 -7.55 -16.30 -16.95
C THR A 173 -6.23 -17.04 -17.17
N LEU A 174 -5.24 -16.81 -16.32
CA LEU A 174 -3.88 -17.29 -16.50
C LEU A 174 -3.34 -17.90 -15.20
N ASP A 175 -2.44 -18.86 -15.34
CA ASP A 175 -1.60 -19.31 -14.23
C ASP A 175 -0.75 -18.14 -13.70
N ALA A 176 -0.53 -18.09 -12.39
CA ALA A 176 0.16 -16.99 -11.72
C ALA A 176 1.62 -16.79 -12.17
N ASP A 177 2.35 -17.85 -12.54
CA ASP A 177 3.71 -17.72 -13.08
C ASP A 177 3.70 -17.12 -14.48
N LEU A 178 2.79 -17.58 -15.33
CA LEU A 178 2.62 -17.04 -16.68
C LEU A 178 2.16 -15.58 -16.64
N PHE A 179 1.21 -15.26 -15.78
CA PHE A 179 0.72 -13.90 -15.57
C PHE A 179 1.85 -12.98 -15.07
N LEU A 180 2.64 -13.42 -14.09
CA LEU A 180 3.80 -12.69 -13.58
C LEU A 180 4.83 -12.42 -14.67
N LYS A 181 5.11 -13.42 -15.52
CA LYS A 181 6.03 -13.27 -16.65
C LYS A 181 5.54 -12.19 -17.62
N LYS A 182 4.25 -12.18 -17.98
CA LYS A 182 3.66 -11.14 -18.82
C LYS A 182 3.79 -9.75 -18.19
N VAL A 183 3.56 -9.62 -16.87
CA VAL A 183 3.71 -8.35 -16.13
C VAL A 183 5.16 -7.87 -16.17
N GLN A 184 6.12 -8.76 -15.91
CA GLN A 184 7.55 -8.45 -15.93
C GLN A 184 8.03 -8.01 -17.31
N THR A 185 7.55 -8.66 -18.38
CA THR A 185 7.85 -8.23 -19.76
C THR A 185 7.40 -6.80 -20.02
N GLN A 186 6.21 -6.41 -19.56
CA GLN A 186 5.73 -5.04 -19.70
C GLN A 186 6.55 -4.06 -18.85
N GLU A 187 6.94 -4.43 -17.62
CA GLU A 187 7.84 -3.61 -16.78
C GLU A 187 9.21 -3.38 -17.47
N GLU A 188 9.79 -4.41 -18.10
CA GLU A 188 11.05 -4.30 -18.84
C GLU A 188 10.91 -3.36 -20.05
N LEU A 189 9.79 -3.41 -20.77
CA LEU A 189 9.51 -2.53 -21.90
C LEU A 189 9.36 -1.07 -21.45
N ILE A 190 8.70 -0.83 -20.31
CA ILE A 190 8.60 0.52 -19.71
C ILE A 190 9.97 1.02 -19.29
N SER A 191 10.78 0.18 -18.64
CA SER A 191 12.15 0.56 -18.26
C SER A 191 12.98 0.93 -19.49
N LYS A 192 12.88 0.19 -20.59
CA LYS A 192 13.52 0.54 -21.87
C LYS A 192 13.01 1.87 -22.42
N LEU A 193 11.70 2.13 -22.34
CA LEU A 193 11.10 3.39 -22.79
C LEU A 193 11.63 4.59 -22.00
N LEU A 194 11.63 4.51 -20.66
CA LEU A 194 12.09 5.59 -19.78
C LEU A 194 13.59 5.90 -19.93
N ASN A 195 14.39 4.88 -20.27
CA ASN A 195 15.82 5.02 -20.52
C ASN A 195 16.16 5.33 -21.99
N SER A 196 15.17 5.49 -22.86
CA SER A 196 15.40 5.75 -24.29
C SER A 196 15.61 7.24 -24.58
N PHE A 197 16.35 7.53 -25.65
CA PHE A 197 16.50 8.92 -26.11
C PHE A 197 15.17 9.45 -26.67
N PRO A 198 14.88 10.76 -26.52
CA PRO A 198 13.71 11.37 -27.16
C PRO A 198 13.65 11.05 -28.65
N GLY A 199 12.48 10.58 -29.11
CA GLY A 199 12.26 10.17 -30.50
C GLY A 199 12.62 8.70 -30.81
N SER A 200 13.06 7.91 -29.83
CA SER A 200 13.19 6.46 -30.00
C SER A 200 11.82 5.84 -30.29
N PRO A 201 11.72 4.87 -31.22
CA PRO A 201 10.46 4.20 -31.49
C PRO A 201 9.98 3.45 -30.25
N ILE A 202 8.72 3.62 -29.89
CA ILE A 202 8.09 2.86 -28.82
C ILE A 202 7.85 1.43 -29.32
N SER A 203 8.18 0.44 -28.49
CA SER A 203 7.92 -0.97 -28.84
C SER A 203 6.43 -1.20 -29.10
N ALA A 204 6.10 -1.88 -30.21
CA ALA A 204 4.72 -2.29 -30.51
C ALA A 204 4.18 -3.33 -29.52
N GLU A 205 5.06 -3.98 -28.75
CA GLU A 205 4.69 -4.95 -27.71
C GLU A 205 4.32 -4.27 -26.38
N LEU A 206 4.64 -2.98 -26.21
CA LEU A 206 4.28 -2.24 -25.00
C LEU A 206 2.80 -1.91 -25.04
N GLU A 207 2.07 -2.43 -24.05
CA GLU A 207 0.64 -2.20 -23.92
C GLU A 207 0.36 -0.96 -23.05
N PHE A 208 -0.19 0.08 -23.68
CA PHE A 208 -0.66 1.27 -22.99
C PHE A 208 -2.07 1.06 -22.41
N HIS A 209 -2.19 1.21 -21.10
CA HIS A 209 -3.47 1.09 -20.40
C HIS A 209 -4.18 2.44 -20.41
N ILE A 210 -5.50 2.44 -20.53
CA ILE A 210 -6.30 3.68 -20.61
C ILE A 210 -6.97 4.06 -19.28
N ARG A 211 -6.86 3.21 -18.25
CA ARG A 211 -7.48 3.38 -16.93
C ARG A 211 -6.81 2.50 -15.87
N PHE A 212 -7.17 2.70 -14.61
CA PHE A 212 -6.78 1.84 -13.49
C PHE A 212 -7.53 0.49 -13.48
N ALA A 213 -7.28 -0.35 -14.48
CA ALA A 213 -7.89 -1.67 -14.61
C ALA A 213 -7.53 -2.62 -13.46
N SER A 214 -6.45 -2.34 -12.72
CA SER A 214 -6.07 -3.12 -11.55
C SER A 214 -7.12 -3.11 -10.43
N PHE A 215 -8.00 -2.10 -10.37
CA PHE A 215 -9.11 -2.09 -9.42
C PHE A 215 -10.14 -3.18 -9.72
N ASP A 216 -10.47 -3.39 -10.99
CA ASP A 216 -11.32 -4.50 -11.40
C ASP A 216 -10.61 -5.85 -11.21
N LEU A 217 -9.29 -5.90 -11.44
CA LEU A 217 -8.48 -7.10 -11.18
C LEU A 217 -8.57 -7.52 -9.71
N LEU A 218 -8.43 -6.59 -8.77
CA LEU A 218 -8.56 -6.87 -7.33
C LEU A 218 -9.96 -7.38 -6.96
N ASN A 219 -11.02 -6.80 -7.53
CA ASN A 219 -12.39 -7.28 -7.33
C ASN A 219 -12.56 -8.72 -7.85
N ALA A 220 -12.11 -9.02 -9.07
CA ALA A 220 -12.19 -10.36 -9.65
C ALA A 220 -11.44 -11.40 -8.80
N GLN A 221 -10.25 -11.05 -8.31
CA GLN A 221 -9.47 -11.93 -7.44
C GLN A 221 -10.12 -12.11 -6.06
N LYS A 222 -10.74 -11.07 -5.51
CA LYS A 222 -11.43 -11.13 -4.21
C LYS A 222 -12.55 -12.17 -4.25
N GLU A 223 -13.38 -12.12 -5.29
CA GLU A 223 -14.51 -13.05 -5.46
C GLU A 223 -14.04 -14.49 -5.61
N TYR A 224 -12.97 -14.72 -6.37
CA TYR A 224 -12.46 -16.07 -6.63
C TYR A 224 -11.70 -16.68 -5.45
N HIS A 225 -10.76 -15.95 -4.86
CA HIS A 225 -9.92 -16.46 -3.77
C HIS A 225 -10.58 -16.35 -2.39
N ASN A 226 -11.69 -15.61 -2.28
CA ASN A 226 -12.37 -15.29 -1.03
C ASN A 226 -11.41 -14.65 0.00
N ILE A 227 -10.68 -13.64 -0.46
CA ILE A 227 -9.71 -12.83 0.31
C ILE A 227 -10.02 -11.37 0.06
N ASN A 228 -10.09 -10.56 1.11
CA ASN A 228 -10.24 -9.12 0.99
C ASN A 228 -8.87 -8.46 0.80
N PHE A 229 -8.76 -7.59 -0.21
CA PHE A 229 -7.56 -6.79 -0.42
C PHE A 229 -7.73 -5.41 0.19
N ILE A 230 -6.65 -4.81 0.67
CA ILE A 230 -6.58 -3.40 1.07
C ILE A 230 -5.58 -2.75 0.11
N LEU A 231 -6.02 -1.84 -0.75
CA LEU A 231 -5.10 -1.11 -1.61
C LEU A 231 -4.45 0.01 -0.81
N MET A 232 -3.14 -0.05 -0.61
CA MET A 232 -2.37 0.89 0.20
C MET A 232 -1.36 1.61 -0.67
N ILE A 233 -1.52 2.92 -0.84
CA ILE A 233 -0.65 3.76 -1.65
C ILE A 233 0.18 4.62 -0.71
N ASP A 234 1.50 4.47 -0.77
CA ASP A 234 2.44 5.21 0.08
C ASP A 234 3.15 6.32 -0.69
N ASP A 235 3.56 7.35 0.02
CA ASP A 235 4.27 8.52 -0.52
C ASP A 235 3.57 9.15 -1.75
N ALA A 236 2.24 9.19 -1.77
CA ALA A 236 1.45 9.71 -2.89
C ALA A 236 1.67 11.21 -3.20
N HIS A 237 2.44 11.91 -2.38
CA HIS A 237 2.82 13.30 -2.58
C HIS A 237 3.99 13.47 -3.55
N GLU A 238 4.65 12.39 -3.93
CA GLU A 238 5.66 12.37 -4.99
C GLU A 238 5.00 12.33 -6.39
N LEU A 239 3.68 12.11 -6.48
CA LEU A 239 2.92 12.24 -7.73
C LEU A 239 2.74 13.71 -8.10
N TYR A 240 2.75 14.00 -9.41
CA TYR A 240 2.30 15.30 -9.91
C TYR A 240 0.80 15.51 -9.65
N ASP A 241 0.37 16.76 -9.50
CA ASP A 241 -1.03 17.13 -9.21
C ASP A 241 -2.03 16.46 -10.16
N GLY A 242 -1.70 16.42 -11.46
CA GLY A 242 -2.54 15.77 -12.47
C GLY A 242 -2.66 14.25 -12.28
N GLN A 243 -1.60 13.59 -11.85
CA GLN A 243 -1.57 12.16 -11.57
C GLN A 243 -2.33 11.84 -10.28
N LEU A 244 -2.06 12.60 -9.20
CA LEU A 244 -2.74 12.46 -7.92
C LEU A 244 -4.25 12.68 -8.07
N LYS A 245 -4.66 13.70 -8.84
CA LYS A 245 -6.08 13.95 -9.13
C LYS A 245 -6.73 12.78 -9.85
N LYS A 246 -6.11 12.27 -10.93
CA LYS A 246 -6.61 11.08 -11.66
C LYS A 246 -6.76 9.87 -10.75
N LEU A 247 -5.76 9.60 -9.91
CA LEU A 247 -5.77 8.49 -8.97
C LEU A 247 -6.86 8.65 -7.91
N SER A 248 -6.96 9.84 -7.31
CA SER A 248 -7.99 10.19 -6.34
C SER A 248 -9.38 10.00 -6.95
N ASP A 249 -9.67 10.64 -8.09
CA ASP A 249 -10.97 10.57 -8.77
C ASP A 249 -11.38 9.12 -9.09
N ALA A 250 -10.40 8.29 -9.47
CA ALA A 250 -10.66 6.87 -9.73
C ALA A 250 -10.97 6.10 -8.44
N LEU A 251 -10.24 6.34 -7.34
CA LEU A 251 -10.43 5.66 -6.05
C LEU A 251 -11.67 6.12 -5.27
N SER A 252 -12.19 7.32 -5.56
CA SER A 252 -13.42 7.87 -4.97
C SER A 252 -14.68 7.09 -5.36
N LYS A 253 -14.64 6.30 -6.44
CA LYS A 253 -15.82 5.63 -6.97
C LYS A 253 -16.32 4.55 -6.00
N ARG A 254 -17.65 4.47 -5.86
CA ARG A 254 -18.34 3.52 -4.96
C ARG A 254 -18.35 2.07 -5.45
N GLU A 255 -17.94 1.82 -6.69
CA GLU A 255 -17.93 0.48 -7.30
C GLU A 255 -16.81 -0.44 -6.75
N TRP A 256 -15.92 0.09 -5.91
CA TRP A 256 -14.80 -0.64 -5.33
C TRP A 256 -15.16 -1.24 -3.98
N PHE A 257 -15.19 -2.57 -3.90
CA PHE A 257 -15.58 -3.33 -2.70
C PHE A 257 -14.39 -3.72 -1.80
N PHE A 258 -13.33 -2.92 -1.80
CA PHE A 258 -12.11 -3.14 -1.02
C PHE A 258 -11.63 -1.84 -0.36
N PRO A 259 -11.05 -1.84 0.85
CA PRO A 259 -10.52 -0.63 1.48
C PRO A 259 -9.39 0.00 0.66
N ARG A 260 -9.32 1.33 0.65
CA ARG A 260 -8.34 2.10 -0.14
C ARG A 260 -7.68 3.11 0.76
N TRP A 261 -6.37 3.03 0.95
CA TRP A 261 -5.63 3.92 1.84
C TRP A 261 -4.58 4.69 1.05
N ILE A 262 -4.55 6.01 1.20
CA ILE A 262 -3.55 6.88 0.57
C ILE A 262 -2.78 7.61 1.68
N ALA A 263 -1.48 7.40 1.75
CA ALA A 263 -0.60 8.10 2.68
C ALA A 263 0.05 9.33 2.03
N LEU A 264 -0.08 10.47 2.72
CA LEU A 264 0.51 11.75 2.31
C LEU A 264 1.28 12.40 3.46
N ARG A 265 2.29 13.19 3.11
CA ARG A 265 2.93 14.09 4.07
C ARG A 265 1.98 15.25 4.38
N LYS A 266 1.90 15.58 5.66
CA LYS A 266 1.16 16.73 6.16
C LYS A 266 1.72 18.03 5.56
N HIS A 267 0.84 18.97 5.23
CA HIS A 267 1.17 20.29 4.66
C HIS A 267 1.63 20.34 3.20
N ILE A 268 1.73 19.22 2.48
CA ILE A 268 2.01 19.27 1.04
C ILE A 268 0.76 19.68 0.25
N PHE A 269 -0.40 19.16 0.63
CA PHE A 269 -1.68 19.56 0.06
C PHE A 269 -2.56 20.19 1.13
N PRO A 270 -3.25 21.32 0.85
CA PRO A 270 -4.32 21.81 1.70
C PRO A 270 -5.37 20.71 1.88
N LEU A 271 -5.85 20.53 3.11
CA LEU A 271 -6.86 19.49 3.40
C LEU A 271 -8.12 19.73 2.57
N GLU A 272 -8.43 21.01 2.32
CA GLU A 272 -9.51 21.46 1.47
C GLU A 272 -9.39 20.93 0.04
N THR A 273 -8.18 20.89 -0.52
CA THR A 273 -7.89 20.39 -1.87
C THR A 273 -7.98 18.86 -1.95
N LEU A 274 -7.58 18.15 -0.89
CA LEU A 274 -7.74 16.69 -0.80
C LEU A 274 -9.22 16.27 -0.65
N LEU A 275 -10.01 17.13 0.00
CA LEU A 275 -11.44 16.93 0.25
C LEU A 275 -12.34 17.63 -0.79
N GLU A 276 -11.81 18.44 -1.69
CA GLU A 276 -12.56 19.16 -2.72
C GLU A 276 -13.39 18.24 -3.63
N PRO A 277 -12.87 17.07 -4.07
CA PRO A 277 -13.67 16.07 -4.79
C PRO A 277 -14.86 15.54 -3.97
N TYR A 278 -14.78 15.64 -2.64
CA TYR A 278 -15.74 15.08 -1.67
C TYR A 278 -16.67 16.14 -1.05
N ARG A 279 -16.41 17.44 -1.26
CA ARG A 279 -17.30 18.51 -0.79
C ARG A 279 -18.63 18.57 -1.54
N ILE A 280 -18.71 17.94 -2.70
CA ILE A 280 -19.92 17.87 -3.53
C ILE A 280 -20.85 16.72 -3.08
N THR A 281 -20.34 15.75 -2.32
CA THR A 281 -21.13 14.68 -1.71
C THR A 281 -21.15 14.85 -0.19
N THR A 282 -22.28 15.29 0.35
CA THR A 282 -22.53 15.64 1.76
C THR A 282 -22.37 14.50 2.79
N ASP A 283 -21.63 13.43 2.51
CA ASP A 283 -21.63 12.23 3.35
C ASP A 283 -20.20 11.81 3.76
N GLN A 284 -19.88 11.98 5.05
CA GLN A 284 -18.67 11.48 5.72
C GLN A 284 -18.51 9.94 5.66
N ARG A 285 -19.43 9.24 4.98
CA ARG A 285 -19.44 7.80 4.75
C ARG A 285 -18.54 7.35 3.60
N GLU A 286 -18.14 8.26 2.70
CA GLU A 286 -17.43 7.90 1.46
C GLU A 286 -15.91 7.94 1.58
N SER A 287 -15.40 8.88 2.39
CA SER A 287 -13.99 9.02 2.66
C SER A 287 -13.73 9.43 4.11
N SER A 288 -12.59 9.01 4.64
CA SER A 288 -12.10 9.43 5.96
C SER A 288 -10.70 10.00 5.86
N VAL A 289 -10.40 10.93 6.76
CA VAL A 289 -9.05 11.47 6.94
C VAL A 289 -8.61 11.11 8.35
N ILE A 290 -7.44 10.50 8.45
CA ILE A 290 -6.77 10.20 9.71
C ILE A 290 -5.51 11.05 9.74
N ASP A 291 -5.44 11.98 10.68
CA ASP A 291 -4.22 12.76 10.94
C ASP A 291 -3.47 12.03 12.04
N ILE A 292 -2.52 11.19 11.63
CA ILE A 292 -1.76 10.32 12.54
C ILE A 292 -1.14 11.15 13.67
N ASP A 293 -0.68 12.38 13.39
CA ASP A 293 -0.10 13.21 14.43
C ASP A 293 -1.18 13.72 15.41
N LYS A 294 -2.36 14.17 14.93
CA LYS A 294 -3.41 14.70 15.82
C LYS A 294 -4.18 13.63 16.56
N ASP A 295 -4.47 12.50 15.91
CA ASP A 295 -5.29 11.43 16.48
C ASP A 295 -4.50 10.66 17.54
N ILE A 296 -3.18 10.52 17.38
CA ILE A 296 -2.27 10.04 18.44
C ILE A 296 -2.18 11.04 19.61
N LEU A 297 -2.29 12.35 19.35
CA LEU A 297 -2.19 13.40 20.38
C LEU A 297 -3.50 13.70 21.12
N LYS A 298 -4.67 13.43 20.53
CA LYS A 298 -6.00 13.73 21.12
C LYS A 298 -6.43 12.73 22.18
N ASN A 299 -6.06 11.47 22.04
CA ASN A 299 -6.20 10.53 23.15
C ASN A 299 -5.15 10.93 24.20
N ASN A 300 -5.51 11.04 25.48
CA ASN A 300 -4.60 11.34 26.61
C ASN A 300 -3.42 10.33 26.79
N GLU A 301 -3.21 9.49 25.78
CA GLU A 301 -2.16 8.52 25.52
C GLU A 301 -0.87 9.15 24.96
N ALA A 302 -0.81 10.47 24.80
CA ALA A 302 0.47 11.19 24.65
C ALA A 302 1.48 10.83 25.77
N LYS A 303 1.01 10.36 26.94
CA LYS A 303 1.87 9.79 28.01
C LYS A 303 2.48 8.42 27.68
N LEU A 304 1.89 7.62 26.80
CA LEU A 304 2.46 6.36 26.33
C LEU A 304 3.60 6.60 25.33
N PHE A 305 3.49 7.67 24.52
CA PHE A 305 4.50 8.05 23.53
C PHE A 305 5.61 8.97 24.08
N LYS A 306 5.38 9.74 25.16
CA LYS A 306 6.35 10.73 25.66
C LYS A 306 7.66 10.13 26.24
N PRO A 307 7.63 9.11 27.13
CA PRO A 307 8.85 8.44 27.59
C PRO A 307 9.58 7.75 26.44
N PHE A 308 8.83 7.35 25.41
CA PHE A 308 9.30 6.68 24.23
C PHE A 308 10.06 7.64 23.28
N ILE A 309 9.51 8.82 23.02
CA ILE A 309 10.13 9.92 22.27
C ILE A 309 11.36 10.46 23.03
N GLU A 310 11.26 10.68 24.35
CA GLU A 310 12.38 11.18 25.18
C GLU A 310 13.59 10.21 25.22
N ARG A 311 13.35 8.89 25.13
CA ARG A 311 14.43 7.88 25.03
C ARG A 311 15.13 7.90 23.67
N ILE A 312 14.40 8.11 22.58
CA ILE A 312 14.99 8.21 21.23
C ILE A 312 15.92 9.41 21.11
N TYR A 313 15.50 10.58 21.61
CA TYR A 313 16.34 11.78 21.60
C TYR A 313 17.66 11.59 22.38
N ARG A 314 17.65 10.87 23.50
CA ARG A 314 18.87 10.57 24.26
C ARG A 314 19.82 9.60 23.54
N VAL A 315 19.30 8.61 22.82
CA VAL A 315 20.11 7.63 22.09
C VAL A 315 20.75 8.26 20.84
N ILE A 316 20.01 9.10 20.11
CA ILE A 316 20.54 9.83 18.95
C ILE A 316 21.63 10.83 19.37
N TRP A 317 21.44 11.55 20.49
CA TRP A 317 22.46 12.47 21.01
C TRP A 317 23.69 11.74 21.55
N GLY A 318 23.53 10.56 22.16
CA GLY A 318 24.64 9.75 22.66
C GLY A 318 25.52 9.14 21.56
N ILE A 319 24.98 8.92 20.36
CA ILE A 319 25.72 8.40 19.21
C ILE A 319 26.48 9.51 18.48
N MET A 320 25.94 10.73 18.42
CA MET A 320 26.64 11.88 17.81
C MET A 320 27.80 12.43 18.66
N VAL A 321 27.87 12.12 19.96
CA VAL A 321 28.97 12.58 20.84
C VAL A 321 30.15 11.59 20.86
N LYS A 322 30.05 10.45 20.16
CA LYS A 322 31.10 9.42 20.08
C LYS A 322 31.75 9.25 18.70
N TYR A 323 31.50 10.17 17.77
CA TYR A 323 32.21 10.26 16.49
C TYR A 323 32.82 11.64 16.29
#